data_AF-A0A924CC56-F1
#
_entry.id   AF-A0A924CC56-F1
#
_cell.length_a   1.000
_cell.length_b   1.000
_cell.length_c   1.000
_cell.angle_alpha   90.00
_cell.angle_beta   90.00
_cell.angle_gamma   90.00
#
_symmetry.space_group_name_H-M   'P 1'
#
loop_
_entity.id
_entity.type
_entity.pdbx_description
1 polymer ?
#
loop_
_entity_poly.entity_id
_entity_poly.type
_entity_poly.pdbx_seq_one_letter_code
_entity_poly.pdbx_strand_id
1 'polypeptide(L)'
;WIGICVEPIPEVFAQLQQNRIATLVNACITDTDGETAFTRITGYPEMLSGITKNQDEKHLERINREIAEKGGSVEQILVAGISLRSLFMQHQVTHIDFVSIDTEGNELSIIESFPFDWVLPKIFLVENNNKDNAVKNLLAKQGYRKIIKAGDDFFYRGNMSAGLQCSLLLFRIKRMLKIVGKR
;
A
#
# COMPACT_ATOMS: atom_id res chain seq x y z
N TRP A 1 13.60 6.51 -10.83
CA TRP A 1 13.55 6.40 -9.36
C TRP A 1 14.30 5.15 -8.99
N ILE A 2 15.03 5.15 -7.88
CA ILE A 2 15.69 3.95 -7.36
C ILE A 2 14.79 3.44 -6.25
N GLY A 3 14.40 2.17 -6.30
CA GLY A 3 13.46 1.61 -5.36
C GLY A 3 13.32 0.10 -5.49
N ILE A 4 12.55 -0.46 -4.57
CA ILE A 4 12.17 -1.87 -4.55
C ILE A 4 10.66 -1.94 -4.81
N CYS A 5 10.25 -2.71 -5.83
CA CYS A 5 8.85 -3.10 -6.02
C CYS A 5 8.69 -4.55 -5.58
N VAL A 6 7.63 -4.82 -4.84
CA VAL A 6 7.30 -6.15 -4.34
C VAL A 6 5.93 -6.52 -4.89
N GLU A 7 5.85 -7.64 -5.61
CA GLU A 7 4.64 -8.10 -6.27
C GLU A 7 4.50 -9.62 -6.08
N PRO A 8 3.44 -10.12 -5.43
CA PRO A 8 3.28 -11.54 -5.15
C PRO A 8 2.84 -12.37 -6.37
N ILE A 9 2.09 -11.81 -7.31
CA ILE A 9 1.50 -12.56 -8.41
C ILE A 9 2.55 -12.76 -9.52
N PRO A 10 2.97 -14.00 -9.84
CA PRO A 10 4.06 -14.25 -10.80
C PRO A 10 3.83 -13.63 -12.17
N GLU A 11 2.59 -13.66 -12.67
CA GLU A 11 2.24 -13.11 -13.98
C GLU A 11 2.31 -11.58 -14.01
N VAL A 12 1.90 -10.92 -12.93
CA VAL A 12 2.01 -9.45 -12.77
C VAL A 12 3.47 -9.07 -12.58
N PHE A 13 4.23 -9.85 -11.80
CA PHE A 13 5.66 -9.66 -11.62
C PHE A 13 6.42 -9.72 -12.94
N ALA A 14 6.10 -10.70 -13.80
CA ALA A 14 6.70 -10.80 -15.14
C ALA A 14 6.42 -9.55 -16.00
N GLN A 15 5.23 -8.95 -15.87
CA GLN A 15 4.92 -7.68 -16.53
C GLN A 15 5.72 -6.51 -15.91
N LEU A 16 5.89 -6.47 -14.58
CA LEU A 16 6.70 -5.45 -13.93
C LEU A 16 8.15 -5.49 -14.42
N GLN A 17 8.72 -6.68 -14.62
CA GLN A 17 10.08 -6.85 -15.15
C GLN A 17 10.26 -6.21 -16.53
N GLN A 18 9.22 -6.21 -17.36
CA GLN A 18 9.25 -5.61 -18.70
C GLN A 18 9.07 -4.08 -18.66
N ASN A 19 8.38 -3.56 -17.65
CA ASN A 19 7.90 -2.17 -17.61
C ASN A 19 8.62 -1.28 -16.60
N ARG A 20 9.44 -1.85 -15.70
CA ARG A 20 10.07 -1.11 -14.59
C ARG A 20 11.58 -1.32 -14.58
N ILE A 21 12.29 -0.22 -14.37
CA ILE A 21 13.72 -0.21 -14.07
C ILE A 21 13.85 0.09 -12.56
N ALA A 22 13.74 -0.97 -11.75
CA ALA A 22 13.85 -0.95 -10.29
C ALA A 22 14.31 -2.34 -9.80
N THR A 23 14.67 -2.46 -8.53
CA THR A 23 14.82 -3.79 -7.91
C THR A 23 13.42 -4.38 -7.77
N LEU A 24 13.21 -5.60 -8.28
CA LEU A 24 11.91 -6.26 -8.25
C LEU A 24 12.02 -7.54 -7.41
N VAL A 25 11.07 -7.75 -6.50
CA VAL A 25 10.98 -8.94 -5.67
C VAL A 25 9.62 -9.60 -5.87
N ASN A 26 9.62 -10.86 -6.32
CA ASN A 26 8.40 -11.65 -6.49
C ASN A 26 8.04 -12.31 -5.15
N ALA A 27 7.42 -11.55 -4.26
CA ALA A 27 6.99 -12.01 -2.95
C ALA A 27 5.80 -11.18 -2.46
N CYS A 28 5.14 -11.67 -1.42
CA CYS A 28 4.17 -10.93 -0.62
C CYS A 28 4.85 -10.34 0.61
N ILE A 29 4.54 -9.10 0.99
CA ILE A 29 4.98 -8.58 2.28
C ILE A 29 4.15 -9.19 3.40
N THR A 30 4.83 -9.88 4.30
CA THR A 30 4.24 -10.59 5.45
C THR A 30 4.93 -10.20 6.75
N ASP A 31 4.39 -10.64 7.88
CA ASP A 31 5.00 -10.48 9.20
C ASP A 31 6.24 -11.36 9.40
N THR A 32 6.30 -12.49 8.70
CA THR A 32 7.39 -13.48 8.76
C THR A 32 7.75 -13.99 7.37
N ASP A 33 8.98 -14.48 7.20
CA ASP A 33 9.42 -15.12 5.96
C ASP A 33 8.86 -16.53 5.86
N GLY A 34 8.51 -16.98 4.64
CA GLY A 34 7.93 -18.31 4.41
C GLY A 34 6.83 -18.25 3.35
N GLU A 35 6.11 -19.34 3.11
CA GLU A 35 4.98 -19.32 2.17
C GLU A 35 3.73 -18.73 2.81
N THR A 36 2.92 -18.02 2.02
CA THR A 36 1.62 -17.51 2.44
C THR A 36 0.54 -17.83 1.41
N ALA A 37 -0.66 -18.15 1.91
CA ALA A 37 -1.84 -18.33 1.06
C ALA A 37 -2.33 -16.97 0.57
N PHE A 38 -2.49 -16.86 -0.76
CA PHE A 38 -2.86 -15.63 -1.44
C PHE A 38 -4.08 -15.90 -2.32
N THR A 39 -5.09 -15.05 -2.19
CA THR A 39 -6.28 -15.09 -3.03
C THR A 39 -5.96 -14.32 -4.30
N ARG A 40 -5.70 -15.04 -5.38
CA ARG A 40 -5.49 -14.48 -6.72
C ARG A 40 -6.82 -14.34 -7.42
N ILE A 41 -7.04 -13.15 -7.98
CA ILE A 41 -8.19 -12.83 -8.81
C ILE A 41 -7.68 -12.52 -10.21
N THR A 42 -8.36 -13.06 -11.21
CA THR A 42 -8.08 -12.80 -12.63
C THR A 42 -9.30 -12.20 -13.31
N GLY A 43 -9.10 -11.52 -14.44
CA GLY A 43 -10.16 -10.85 -15.18
C GLY A 43 -10.34 -9.40 -14.73
N TYR A 44 -11.58 -8.87 -14.78
CA TYR A 44 -11.82 -7.45 -14.51
C TYR A 44 -11.38 -7.00 -13.09
N PRO A 45 -11.64 -7.75 -12.01
CA PRO A 45 -11.29 -7.32 -10.66
C PRO A 45 -9.91 -7.82 -10.18
N GLU A 46 -8.94 -8.02 -11.08
CA GLU A 46 -7.62 -8.58 -10.72
C GLU A 46 -6.90 -7.81 -9.59
N MET A 47 -7.10 -6.50 -9.55
CA MET A 47 -6.48 -5.60 -8.56
C MET A 47 -6.96 -5.87 -7.13
N LEU A 48 -8.05 -6.62 -6.93
CA LEU A 48 -8.60 -6.93 -5.60
C LEU A 48 -7.93 -8.13 -4.92
N SER A 49 -6.87 -8.66 -5.52
CA SER A 49 -6.11 -9.80 -5.00
C SER A 49 -5.41 -9.46 -3.69
N GLY A 50 -5.24 -10.42 -2.79
CA GLY A 50 -4.60 -10.16 -1.50
C GLY A 50 -4.41 -11.40 -0.64
N ILE A 51 -3.80 -11.23 0.54
CA ILE A 51 -3.53 -12.33 1.49
C ILE A 51 -4.87 -12.93 1.95
N THR A 52 -5.04 -14.24 1.77
CA THR A 52 -6.32 -14.92 1.99
C THR A 52 -6.88 -14.72 3.40
N LYS A 53 -6.02 -14.81 4.43
CA LYS A 53 -6.43 -14.68 5.84
C LYS A 53 -6.87 -13.25 6.23
N ASN A 54 -6.55 -12.25 5.43
CA ASN A 54 -6.82 -10.84 5.73
C ASN A 54 -8.02 -10.29 4.95
N GLN A 55 -8.68 -11.13 4.13
CA GLN A 55 -9.83 -10.72 3.35
C GLN A 55 -11.08 -10.62 4.23
N ASP A 56 -11.64 -9.41 4.33
CA ASP A 56 -12.89 -9.18 5.04
C ASP A 56 -14.13 -9.56 4.20
N GLU A 57 -15.26 -9.77 4.87
CA GLU A 57 -16.51 -10.21 4.23
C GLU A 57 -17.00 -9.23 3.15
N LYS A 58 -16.87 -7.92 3.38
CA LYS A 58 -17.30 -6.90 2.41
C LYS A 58 -16.43 -6.90 1.17
N HIS A 59 -15.14 -7.16 1.33
CA HIS A 59 -14.22 -7.30 0.22
C HIS A 59 -14.54 -8.54 -0.61
N LEU A 60 -14.80 -9.67 0.03
CA LEU A 60 -15.23 -10.89 -0.65
C LEU A 60 -16.57 -10.70 -1.39
N GLU A 61 -17.54 -10.02 -0.78
CA GLU A 61 -18.80 -9.64 -1.45
C GLU A 61 -18.56 -8.78 -2.69
N ARG A 62 -17.64 -7.80 -2.61
CA ARG A 62 -17.27 -6.96 -3.75
C ARG A 62 -16.66 -7.80 -4.87
N ILE A 63 -15.71 -8.68 -4.54
CA ILE A 63 -15.07 -9.58 -5.52
C ILE A 63 -16.12 -10.43 -6.23
N ASN A 64 -17.00 -11.09 -5.48
CA ASN A 64 -18.03 -11.96 -6.02
C ASN A 64 -19.00 -11.20 -6.94
N ARG A 65 -19.40 -9.98 -6.55
CA ARG A 65 -20.24 -9.11 -7.38
C ARG A 65 -19.53 -8.72 -8.68
N GLU A 66 -18.28 -8.27 -8.61
CA GLU A 66 -17.55 -7.83 -9.79
C GLU A 66 -17.28 -8.98 -10.78
N ILE A 67 -16.99 -10.18 -10.27
CA ILE A 67 -16.85 -11.39 -11.10
C ILE A 67 -18.18 -11.76 -11.76
N ALA A 68 -19.29 -11.74 -11.02
CA ALA A 68 -20.60 -12.06 -11.57
C ALA A 68 -21.04 -11.08 -12.67
N GLU A 69 -20.73 -9.80 -12.53
CA GLU A 69 -21.14 -8.76 -13.47
C GLU A 69 -20.21 -8.62 -14.68
N LYS A 70 -18.90 -8.80 -14.50
CA LYS A 70 -17.88 -8.40 -15.49
C LYS A 70 -16.94 -9.53 -15.89
N GLY A 71 -17.07 -10.69 -15.26
CA GLY A 71 -16.22 -11.85 -15.50
C GLY A 71 -14.90 -11.81 -14.73
N GLY A 72 -14.33 -12.99 -14.55
CA GLY A 72 -13.11 -13.23 -13.80
C GLY A 72 -13.13 -14.57 -13.09
N SER A 73 -12.10 -14.86 -12.32
CA SER A 73 -12.06 -16.05 -11.46
C SER A 73 -11.27 -15.78 -10.18
N VAL A 74 -11.57 -16.58 -9.16
CA VAL A 74 -10.84 -16.59 -7.89
C VAL A 74 -10.15 -17.92 -7.74
N GLU A 75 -8.90 -17.90 -7.32
CA GLU A 75 -8.16 -19.08 -6.91
C GLU A 75 -7.24 -18.76 -5.74
N GLN A 76 -6.88 -19.79 -4.99
CA GLN A 76 -5.85 -19.68 -3.95
C GLN A 76 -4.53 -20.20 -4.50
N ILE A 77 -3.49 -19.40 -4.35
CA ILE A 77 -2.11 -19.77 -4.69
C ILE A 77 -1.23 -19.65 -3.44
N LEU A 78 -0.16 -20.43 -3.41
CA LEU A 78 0.93 -20.20 -2.46
C LEU A 78 1.97 -19.29 -3.10
N VAL A 79 2.35 -18.23 -2.40
CA VAL A 79 3.39 -17.30 -2.83
C VAL A 79 4.47 -17.20 -1.75
N ALA A 80 5.69 -16.85 -2.17
CA ALA A 80 6.74 -16.50 -1.24
C ALA A 80 6.33 -15.26 -0.43
N GLY A 81 6.43 -15.33 0.88
CA GLY A 81 6.28 -14.25 1.83
C GLY A 81 7.65 -13.79 2.34
N ILE A 82 7.80 -12.48 2.50
CA ILE A 82 9.01 -11.86 3.02
C ILE A 82 8.65 -10.73 3.97
N SER A 83 9.30 -10.70 5.12
CA SER A 83 9.18 -9.58 6.06
C SER A 83 9.95 -8.35 5.55
N LEU A 84 9.47 -7.15 5.90
CA LEU A 84 10.16 -5.91 5.56
C LEU A 84 11.59 -5.87 6.13
N ARG A 85 11.80 -6.44 7.32
CA ARG A 85 13.13 -6.52 7.93
C ARG A 85 14.08 -7.40 7.10
N SER A 86 13.65 -8.59 6.67
CA SER A 86 14.45 -9.46 5.81
C SER A 86 14.70 -8.82 4.44
N LEU A 87 13.68 -8.19 3.86
CA LEU A 87 13.83 -7.43 2.60
C LEU A 87 14.87 -6.32 2.73
N PHE A 88 14.82 -5.53 3.81
CA PHE A 88 15.75 -4.43 4.04
C PHE A 88 17.17 -4.94 4.26
N MET A 89 17.33 -6.05 4.97
CA MET A 89 18.63 -6.71 5.15
C MET A 89 19.20 -7.22 3.83
N GLN A 90 18.40 -7.94 3.04
CA GLN A 90 18.82 -8.50 1.76
C GLN A 90 19.28 -7.43 0.77
N HIS A 91 18.60 -6.28 0.75
CA HIS A 91 18.91 -5.17 -0.17
C HIS A 91 19.68 -4.02 0.47
N GLN A 92 20.18 -4.22 1.71
CA GLN A 92 20.99 -3.24 2.45
C GLN A 92 20.32 -1.86 2.53
N VAL A 93 19.01 -1.84 2.74
CA VAL A 93 18.20 -0.63 2.78
C VAL A 93 18.51 0.13 4.07
N THR A 94 19.05 1.34 3.91
CA THR A 94 19.41 2.23 5.03
C THR A 94 18.67 3.56 4.98
N HIS A 95 18.06 3.89 3.85
CA HIS A 95 17.35 5.15 3.64
C HIS A 95 16.15 4.94 2.71
N ILE A 96 15.02 5.54 3.05
CA ILE A 96 13.80 5.54 2.23
C ILE A 96 13.20 6.95 2.25
N ASP A 97 13.00 7.54 1.07
CA ASP A 97 12.27 8.80 0.97
C ASP A 97 10.76 8.60 0.95
N PHE A 98 10.29 7.53 0.30
CA PHE A 98 8.88 7.31 0.01
C PHE A 98 8.52 5.83 0.07
N VAL A 99 7.42 5.50 0.76
CA VAL A 99 6.79 4.17 0.76
C VAL A 99 5.36 4.32 0.25
N SER A 100 4.96 3.46 -0.68
CA SER A 100 3.58 3.31 -1.12
C SER A 100 3.09 1.94 -0.69
N ILE A 101 1.92 1.86 -0.07
CA ILE A 101 1.29 0.62 0.39
C ILE A 101 -0.15 0.61 -0.12
N ASP A 102 -0.44 -0.37 -0.95
CA ASP A 102 -1.73 -0.63 -1.58
C ASP A 102 -1.81 -2.15 -1.75
N THR A 103 -2.48 -2.83 -0.81
CA THR A 103 -2.39 -4.28 -0.61
C THR A 103 -3.73 -4.93 -0.29
N GLU A 104 -4.83 -4.20 -0.55
CA GLU A 104 -6.21 -4.67 -0.40
C GLU A 104 -6.47 -5.34 0.96
N GLY A 105 -6.10 -4.66 2.05
CA GLY A 105 -6.46 -5.04 3.43
C GLY A 105 -5.28 -5.41 4.33
N ASN A 106 -4.04 -5.42 3.83
CA ASN A 106 -2.85 -5.74 4.63
C ASN A 106 -2.09 -4.51 5.15
N GLU A 107 -2.57 -3.29 4.90
CA GLU A 107 -1.83 -2.05 5.15
C GLU A 107 -1.46 -1.90 6.63
N LEU A 108 -2.40 -2.22 7.52
CA LEU A 108 -2.18 -2.13 8.97
C LEU A 108 -1.05 -3.08 9.42
N SER A 109 -1.09 -4.33 8.99
CA SER A 109 -0.09 -5.34 9.36
C SER A 109 1.31 -5.00 8.83
N ILE A 110 1.38 -4.45 7.61
CA ILE A 110 2.64 -3.98 7.03
C ILE A 110 3.22 -2.83 7.86
N ILE A 111 2.39 -1.88 8.29
CA ILE A 111 2.83 -0.78 9.14
C ILE A 111 3.22 -1.26 10.55
N GLU A 112 2.50 -2.22 11.13
CA GLU A 112 2.83 -2.80 12.45
C GLU A 112 4.18 -3.52 12.45
N SER A 113 4.49 -4.23 11.36
CA SER A 113 5.74 -4.98 11.19
C SER A 113 6.89 -4.14 10.62
N PHE A 114 6.65 -2.86 10.29
CA PHE A 114 7.66 -2.00 9.71
C PHE A 114 8.83 -1.76 10.69
N PRO A 115 10.09 -1.94 10.28
CA PRO A 115 11.25 -1.82 11.17
C PRO A 115 11.63 -0.35 11.40
N PHE A 116 10.79 0.38 12.14
CA PHE A 116 10.98 1.81 12.45
C PHE A 116 12.22 2.11 13.31
N ASP A 117 12.75 1.11 14.03
CA ASP A 117 14.03 1.19 14.73
C ASP A 117 15.24 1.21 13.78
N TRP A 118 15.06 0.79 12.53
CA TRP A 118 16.09 0.76 11.50
C TRP A 118 15.94 1.93 10.53
N VAL A 119 14.80 2.01 9.84
CA VAL A 119 14.55 3.03 8.81
C VAL A 119 13.28 3.79 9.13
N LEU A 120 13.34 5.12 9.00
CA LEU A 120 12.20 6.01 9.18
C LEU A 120 11.95 6.77 7.88
N PRO A 121 11.08 6.26 6.98
CA PRO A 121 10.76 6.90 5.72
C PRO A 121 10.32 8.36 5.87
N LYS A 122 10.56 9.24 4.89
CA LYS A 122 10.03 10.62 4.99
C LYS A 122 8.53 10.66 4.76
N ILE A 123 8.03 9.88 3.82
CA ILE A 123 6.64 9.87 3.39
C ILE A 123 6.10 8.44 3.30
N PHE A 124 4.89 8.25 3.81
CA PHE A 124 4.05 7.10 3.47
C PHE A 124 2.85 7.55 2.66
N LEU A 125 2.53 6.81 1.60
CA LEU A 125 1.24 6.79 0.93
C LEU A 125 0.60 5.45 1.25
N VAL A 126 -0.55 5.47 1.93
CA VAL A 126 -1.21 4.25 2.39
C VAL A 126 -2.66 4.28 1.94
N GLU A 127 -3.07 3.24 1.21
CA GLU A 127 -4.47 2.99 0.90
C GLU A 127 -5.27 2.85 2.21
N ASN A 128 -6.44 3.48 2.29
CA ASN A 128 -7.26 3.42 3.50
C ASN A 128 -8.74 3.35 3.11
N ASN A 129 -9.12 2.18 2.59
CA ASN A 129 -10.47 1.86 2.14
C ASN A 129 -11.48 1.86 3.30
N ASN A 130 -11.10 1.29 4.44
CA ASN A 130 -11.96 1.16 5.62
C ASN A 130 -12.10 2.44 6.45
N LYS A 131 -11.38 3.52 6.09
CA LYS A 131 -11.36 4.82 6.81
C LYS A 131 -11.03 4.68 8.29
N ASP A 132 -10.30 3.64 8.66
CA ASP A 132 -9.86 3.42 10.03
C ASP A 132 -8.74 4.41 10.39
N ASN A 133 -8.69 4.80 11.65
CA ASN A 133 -7.59 5.56 12.24
C ASN A 133 -6.44 4.68 12.75
N ALA A 134 -6.52 3.35 12.71
CA ALA A 134 -5.46 2.46 13.19
C ALA A 134 -4.08 2.78 12.57
N VAL A 135 -3.98 2.81 11.23
CA VAL A 135 -2.74 3.19 10.51
C VAL A 135 -2.26 4.59 10.93
N LYS A 136 -3.19 5.56 10.97
CA LYS A 136 -2.88 6.94 11.38
C LYS A 136 -2.32 6.99 12.80
N ASN A 137 -2.90 6.24 13.73
CA ASN A 137 -2.51 6.23 15.13
C ASN A 137 -1.14 5.56 15.31
N LEU A 138 -0.85 4.48 14.58
CA LEU A 138 0.46 3.84 14.59
C LEU A 138 1.54 4.75 14.03
N LEU A 139 1.32 5.33 12.85
CA LEU A 139 2.26 6.27 12.24
C LEU A 139 2.44 7.53 13.10
N ALA A 140 1.40 8.00 13.79
CA ALA A 140 1.53 9.12 14.73
C ALA A 140 2.49 8.82 15.89
N LYS A 141 2.52 7.59 16.41
CA LYS A 141 3.48 7.17 17.45
C LYS A 141 4.93 7.24 16.96
N GLN A 142 5.15 7.10 15.64
CA GLN A 142 6.47 7.20 15.00
C GLN A 142 6.80 8.64 14.53
N GLY A 143 5.97 9.63 14.87
CA GLY A 143 6.19 11.04 14.56
C GLY A 143 5.67 11.50 13.20
N TYR A 144 4.86 10.68 12.53
CA TYR A 144 4.24 11.06 11.25
C TYR A 144 2.93 11.82 11.45
N ARG A 145 2.61 12.69 10.51
CA ARG A 145 1.35 13.44 10.47
C ARG A 145 0.67 13.23 9.13
N LYS A 146 -0.63 12.95 9.15
CA LYS A 146 -1.44 12.93 7.93
C LYS A 146 -1.54 14.34 7.34
N ILE A 147 -1.02 14.55 6.14
CA ILE A 147 -0.92 15.88 5.51
C ILE A 147 -2.03 16.12 4.48
N ILE A 148 -2.45 15.08 3.75
CA ILE A 148 -3.47 15.18 2.71
C ILE A 148 -4.12 13.81 2.46
N LYS A 149 -5.35 13.81 1.92
CA LYS A 149 -5.98 12.62 1.33
C LYS A 149 -6.27 12.91 -0.14
N ALA A 150 -5.77 12.10 -1.07
CA ALA A 150 -5.96 12.28 -2.51
C ALA A 150 -6.11 10.92 -3.20
N GLY A 151 -7.27 10.27 -2.99
CA GLY A 151 -7.38 8.82 -3.11
C GLY A 151 -6.95 8.22 -1.77
N ASP A 152 -5.64 8.18 -1.57
CA ASP A 152 -4.99 7.56 -0.42
C ASP A 152 -4.51 8.59 0.61
N ASP A 153 -4.11 8.07 1.77
CA ASP A 153 -3.65 8.88 2.89
C ASP A 153 -2.13 9.12 2.81
N PHE A 154 -1.74 10.39 2.73
CA PHE A 154 -0.34 10.79 2.78
C PHE A 154 0.06 11.15 4.21
N PHE A 155 1.11 10.51 4.70
CA PHE A 155 1.73 10.78 5.99
C PHE A 155 3.16 11.28 5.80
N TYR A 156 3.53 12.31 6.54
CA TYR A 156 4.84 12.95 6.45
C TYR A 156 5.50 13.02 7.83
N ARG A 157 6.81 12.76 7.88
CA ARG A 157 7.65 12.92 9.06
C ARG A 157 8.67 14.05 8.86
N GLY A 158 8.72 14.96 9.82
CA GLY A 158 9.62 16.11 9.83
C GLY A 158 8.91 17.45 9.76
N ASN A 159 9.71 18.51 9.63
CA ASN A 159 9.18 19.87 9.48
C ASN A 159 8.79 20.12 8.02
N MET A 160 7.60 20.69 7.81
CA MET A 160 7.17 21.13 6.48
C MET A 160 7.67 22.56 6.24
N SER A 161 8.26 22.82 5.08
CA SER A 161 8.61 24.19 4.68
C SER A 161 7.37 25.05 4.57
N ALA A 162 7.51 26.38 4.75
CA ALA A 162 6.41 27.32 4.59
C ALA A 162 5.77 27.20 3.19
N GLY A 163 6.57 26.97 2.15
CA GLY A 163 6.08 26.71 0.80
C GLY A 163 5.17 25.49 0.72
N LEU A 164 5.58 24.36 1.28
CA LEU A 164 4.76 23.15 1.29
C LEU A 164 3.46 23.35 2.08
N GLN A 165 3.51 24.06 3.22
CA GLN A 165 2.32 24.40 4.00
C GLN A 165 1.33 25.24 3.18
N CYS A 166 1.82 26.27 2.48
CA CYS A 166 1.01 27.11 1.60
C CYS A 166 0.40 26.30 0.45
N SER A 167 1.17 25.43 -0.21
CA SER A 167 0.67 24.57 -1.29
C SER A 167 -0.43 23.62 -0.80
N LEU A 168 -0.26 23.00 0.37
CA LEU A 168 -1.28 22.14 0.97
C LEU A 168 -2.55 22.92 1.35
N LEU A 169 -2.41 24.14 1.87
CA LEU A 169 -3.54 25.03 2.16
C LEU A 169 -4.30 25.40 0.88
N LEU A 170 -3.60 25.83 -0.17
CA LEU A 170 -4.20 26.16 -1.46
C LEU A 170 -4.91 24.95 -2.09
N PHE A 171 -4.31 23.75 -2.00
CA PHE A 171 -4.94 22.52 -2.46
C PHE A 171 -6.26 22.27 -1.73
N ARG A 172 -6.28 22.39 -0.39
CA ARG A 172 -7.49 22.22 0.43
C ARG A 172 -8.58 23.23 0.06
N ILE A 173 -8.22 24.50 -0.11
CA ILE A 173 -9.15 25.55 -0.54
C ILE A 173 -9.74 25.23 -1.92
N LYS A 174 -8.91 24.91 -2.91
CA LYS A 174 -9.38 24.54 -4.26
C LYS A 174 -10.33 23.36 -4.23
N ARG A 175 -10.07 22.36 -3.37
CA ARG A 175 -10.94 21.19 -3.23
C ARG A 175 -12.27 21.54 -2.58
N MET A 176 -12.29 22.39 -1.56
CA MET A 176 -13.54 22.88 -0.95
C MET A 176 -14.39 23.66 -1.96
N LEU A 177 -13.78 24.56 -2.74
CA LEU A 177 -14.49 25.34 -3.76
C LEU A 177 -15.10 24.45 -4.85
N LYS A 178 -14.39 23.40 -5.29
CA LYS A 178 -14.94 22.41 -6.24
C LYS A 178 -16.13 21.61 -5.68
N ILE A 179 -16.20 21.42 -4.37
CA ILE A 179 -17.35 20.77 -3.71
C ILE A 179 -18.54 21.72 -3.63
N VAL A 180 -18.29 23.02 -3.39
CA VAL A 180 -19.34 24.05 -3.32
C VAL A 180 -19.95 24.34 -4.71
N GLY A 181 -19.14 24.38 -5.77
CA GLY A 181 -19.63 24.62 -7.14
C GLY A 181 -20.31 23.41 -7.82
N LYS A 182 -20.50 22.30 -7.10
CA LYS A 182 -21.24 21.11 -7.56
C LYS A 182 -22.60 20.93 -6.86
N ARG A 183 -23.05 21.93 -6.10
CA ARG A 183 -24.41 22.01 -5.55
C ARG A 183 -25.30 22.87 -6.43
#